data_AF-A0A2I8A693-F1
#
_entry.id   AF-A0A2I8A693-F1
#
_cell.length_a   1.000
_cell.length_b   1.000
_cell.length_c   1.000
_cell.angle_alpha   90.00
_cell.angle_beta   90.00
_cell.angle_gamma   90.00
#
_symmetry.space_group_name_H-M   'P 1'
#
loop_
_entity.id
_entity.type
_entity.pdbx_description
1 polymer ?
#
loop_
_entity_poly.entity_id
_entity_poly.type
_entity_poly.pdbx_seq_one_letter_code
_entity_poly.pdbx_strand_id
1 'polypeptide(L)'
;MIATNNLKRNEQIATQEYSRELAEIANQRYQNGCIRVEGYLQSGKPVIKDGKQLPANAIVCDNFGNTGVLIPADFDEDGRLNAVVGKIAYTGSAPPANHEEPAYVRYVK
;
A
#
# COMPACT_ATOMS: atom_id res chain seq x y z
N MET A 1 -5.33 -35.73 16.26
CA MET A 1 -6.00 -34.58 15.60
C MET A 1 -5.78 -33.27 16.37
N ILE A 2 -4.52 -32.88 16.66
CA ILE A 2 -4.20 -31.67 17.46
C ILE A 2 -3.59 -30.57 16.59
N ALA A 3 -2.86 -30.93 15.52
CA ALA A 3 -2.21 -29.98 14.63
C ALA A 3 -3.18 -29.03 13.92
N THR A 4 -4.37 -29.50 13.54
CA THR A 4 -5.37 -28.72 12.79
C THR A 4 -5.96 -27.56 13.60
N ASN A 5 -6.06 -27.69 14.92
CA ASN A 5 -6.58 -26.63 15.78
C ASN A 5 -5.55 -25.51 15.99
N ASN A 6 -4.26 -25.85 16.05
CA ASN A 6 -3.18 -24.87 16.18
C ASN A 6 -2.99 -24.08 14.86
N LEU A 7 -3.09 -24.75 13.71
CA LEU A 7 -3.06 -24.09 12.39
C LEU A 7 -4.19 -23.06 12.25
N LYS A 8 -5.44 -23.46 12.51
CA LYS A 8 -6.60 -22.54 12.46
C LYS A 8 -6.47 -21.36 13.41
N ARG A 9 -5.87 -21.56 14.59
CA ARG A 9 -5.65 -20.50 15.57
C ARG A 9 -4.57 -19.51 15.10
N ASN A 10 -3.49 -20.01 14.52
CA ASN A 10 -2.42 -19.17 13.97
C ASN A 10 -2.92 -18.35 12.77
N GLU A 11 -3.73 -18.95 11.90
CA GLU A 11 -4.39 -18.26 10.78
C GLU A 11 -5.33 -17.16 11.28
N GLN A 12 -6.10 -17.42 12.34
CA GLN A 12 -6.98 -16.43 12.96
C GLN A 12 -6.20 -15.26 13.56
N ILE A 13 -5.07 -15.52 14.22
CA ILE A 13 -4.21 -14.47 14.79
C ILE A 13 -3.61 -13.62 13.66
N ALA A 14 -3.03 -14.25 12.64
CA ALA A 14 -2.45 -13.55 11.50
C ALA A 14 -3.49 -12.70 10.76
N THR A 15 -4.72 -13.20 10.62
CA THR A 15 -5.82 -12.46 9.99
C THR A 15 -6.25 -11.25 10.84
N GLN A 16 -6.28 -11.39 12.16
CA GLN A 16 -6.61 -10.28 13.07
C GLN A 16 -5.53 -9.21 13.06
N GLU A 17 -4.26 -9.59 13.09
CA GLU A 17 -3.13 -8.66 13.03
C GLU A 17 -3.12 -7.89 11.71
N TYR A 18 -3.29 -8.59 10.59
CA TYR A 18 -3.41 -7.96 9.27
C TYR A 18 -4.57 -6.96 9.22
N SER A 19 -5.74 -7.34 9.75
CA SER A 19 -6.91 -6.45 9.78
C SER A 19 -6.68 -5.21 10.66
N ARG A 20 -5.93 -5.33 11.75
CA ARG A 20 -5.57 -4.19 12.62
C ARG A 20 -4.65 -3.22 11.89
N GLU A 21 -3.61 -3.72 11.23
CA GLU A 21 -2.70 -2.87 10.45
C GLU A 21 -3.43 -2.10 9.34
N LEU A 22 -4.36 -2.75 8.63
CA LEU A 22 -5.17 -2.08 7.62
C LEU A 22 -6.07 -0.99 8.24
N ALA A 23 -6.66 -1.26 9.41
CA ALA A 23 -7.45 -0.27 10.13
C ALA A 23 -6.60 0.92 10.60
N GLU A 24 -5.36 0.69 11.01
CA GLU A 24 -4.42 1.74 11.40
C GLU A 24 -4.06 2.64 10.20
N ILE A 25 -3.78 2.07 9.04
CA ILE A 25 -3.52 2.84 7.81
C ILE A 25 -4.74 3.69 7.44
N ALA A 26 -5.95 3.13 7.53
CA ALA A 26 -7.18 3.88 7.31
C ALA A 26 -7.36 5.01 8.35
N ASN A 27 -7.07 4.76 9.62
CA ASN A 27 -7.14 5.76 10.69
C ASN A 27 -6.13 6.90 10.47
N GLN A 28 -4.92 6.60 10.00
CA GLN A 28 -3.93 7.62 9.69
C GLN A 28 -4.42 8.60 8.63
N ARG A 29 -5.17 8.13 7.62
CA ARG A 29 -5.84 9.02 6.67
C ARG A 29 -6.87 9.94 7.32
N TYR A 30 -7.66 9.44 8.26
CA TYR A 30 -8.66 10.27 8.95
C TYR A 30 -8.02 11.29 9.89
N GLN A 31 -6.91 10.95 10.53
CA GLN A 31 -6.23 11.82 11.49
C GLN A 31 -5.31 12.85 10.82
N ASN A 32 -4.50 12.42 9.86
CA ASN A 32 -3.43 13.24 9.26
C ASN A 32 -3.74 13.68 7.83
N GLY A 33 -4.86 13.23 7.27
CA GLY A 33 -5.13 13.35 5.84
C GLY A 33 -4.30 12.37 5.02
N CYS A 34 -4.40 12.51 3.69
CA CYS A 34 -3.63 11.71 2.76
C CYS A 34 -3.27 12.54 1.53
N ILE A 35 -2.11 12.25 0.95
CA ILE A 35 -1.70 12.82 -0.32
C ILE A 35 -2.47 12.11 -1.42
N ARG A 36 -3.35 12.84 -2.09
CA ARG A 36 -4.13 12.31 -3.22
C ARG A 36 -3.22 12.10 -4.43
N VAL A 37 -3.33 10.91 -5.02
CA VAL A 37 -2.59 10.49 -6.22
C VAL A 37 -3.53 9.95 -7.29
N GLU A 38 -3.09 10.01 -8.53
CA GLU A 38 -3.87 9.55 -9.68
C GLU A 38 -3.64 8.05 -9.95
N GLY A 39 -4.67 7.34 -10.39
CA GLY A 39 -4.61 5.89 -10.61
C GLY A 39 -4.76 5.07 -9.33
N TYR A 40 -4.58 3.75 -9.43
CA TYR A 40 -4.70 2.82 -8.31
C TYR A 40 -3.39 2.68 -7.52
N LEU A 41 -3.49 2.57 -6.21
CA LEU A 41 -2.34 2.18 -5.40
C LEU A 41 -1.94 0.73 -5.68
N GLN A 42 -0.65 0.47 -5.82
CA GLN A 42 -0.10 -0.86 -6.04
C GLN A 42 1.08 -1.13 -5.09
N SER A 43 0.95 -2.20 -4.30
CA SER A 43 1.99 -2.61 -3.36
C SER A 43 3.32 -2.88 -4.09
N GLY A 44 4.42 -2.41 -3.51
CA GLY A 44 5.77 -2.53 -4.04
C GLY A 44 6.10 -1.56 -5.19
N LYS A 45 5.18 -0.67 -5.59
CA LYS A 45 5.43 0.31 -6.65
C LYS A 45 5.72 1.71 -6.11
N PRO A 46 6.62 2.47 -6.74
CA PRO A 46 6.84 3.87 -6.37
C PRO A 46 5.59 4.71 -6.67
N VAL A 47 5.39 5.76 -5.89
CA VAL A 47 4.34 6.75 -6.14
C VAL A 47 4.98 8.07 -6.52
N ILE A 48 4.63 8.55 -7.71
CA ILE A 48 5.14 9.79 -8.27
C ILE A 48 3.98 10.78 -8.37
N LYS A 49 4.19 11.99 -7.86
CA LYS A 49 3.25 13.10 -7.96
C LYS A 49 3.97 14.30 -8.55
N ASP A 50 3.41 14.87 -9.61
CA ASP A 50 3.98 16.05 -10.31
C ASP A 50 5.44 15.82 -10.75
N GLY A 51 5.76 14.60 -11.19
CA GLY A 51 7.12 14.21 -11.60
C GLY A 51 8.11 14.01 -10.44
N LYS A 52 7.66 14.09 -9.19
CA LYS A 52 8.49 13.89 -7.99
C LYS A 52 8.03 12.68 -7.21
N GLN A 53 8.99 11.89 -6.75
CA GLN A 53 8.71 10.81 -5.82
C GLN A 53 8.34 11.40 -4.46
N LEU A 54 7.32 10.82 -3.84
CA LEU A 54 6.91 11.21 -2.50
C LEU A 54 7.88 10.65 -1.45
N PRO A 55 8.01 11.28 -0.27
CA PRO A 55 8.90 10.79 0.78
C PRO A 55 8.37 9.49 1.41
N ALA A 56 9.28 8.68 1.95
CA ALA A 56 8.91 7.53 2.78
C ALA A 56 8.07 7.98 4.00
N ASN A 57 7.27 7.06 4.52
CA ASN A 57 6.27 7.23 5.58
C ASN A 57 5.10 8.17 5.22
N ALA A 58 5.04 8.70 4.00
CA ALA A 58 3.89 9.47 3.57
C ALA A 58 2.63 8.60 3.45
N ILE A 59 1.49 9.16 3.85
CA ILE A 59 0.17 8.56 3.66
C ILE A 59 -0.35 9.00 2.30
N VAL A 60 -0.64 8.05 1.42
CA VAL A 60 -1.17 8.29 0.08
C VAL A 60 -2.57 7.70 -0.05
N CYS A 61 -3.41 8.34 -0.86
CA CYS A 61 -4.73 7.82 -1.18
C CYS A 61 -5.04 7.98 -2.66
N ASP A 62 -5.66 6.96 -3.23
CA ASP A 62 -6.15 7.03 -4.60
C ASP A 62 -7.54 7.68 -4.67
N ASN A 63 -8.01 7.90 -5.91
CA ASN A 63 -9.35 8.40 -6.18
C ASN A 63 -10.47 7.38 -5.93
N PHE A 64 -10.10 6.13 -5.64
CA PHE A 64 -11.03 5.02 -5.41
C PHE A 64 -11.28 4.76 -3.92
N GLY A 65 -10.66 5.55 -3.05
CA GLY A 65 -10.87 5.49 -1.62
C GLY A 65 -9.94 4.53 -0.90
N ASN A 66 -8.88 4.02 -1.54
CA ASN A 66 -7.85 3.21 -0.89
C ASN A 66 -6.76 4.09 -0.30
N THR A 67 -6.09 3.56 0.72
CA THR A 67 -5.05 4.28 1.47
C THR A 67 -3.82 3.40 1.59
N GLY A 68 -2.64 3.95 1.38
CA GLY A 68 -1.38 3.24 1.55
C GLY A 68 -0.36 4.09 2.30
N VAL A 69 0.65 3.42 2.86
CA VAL A 69 1.82 4.06 3.48
C VAL A 69 3.02 3.80 2.60
N LEU A 70 3.81 4.82 2.32
CA LEU A 70 5.05 4.65 1.59
C LEU A 70 6.15 4.10 2.50
N ILE A 71 6.83 3.05 2.08
CA ILE A 71 7.95 2.43 2.78
C ILE A 71 9.21 2.51 1.90
N PRO A 72 10.41 2.60 2.50
CA PRO A 72 11.64 2.50 1.74
C PRO A 72 11.85 1.06 1.24
N ALA A 73 12.05 0.89 -0.06
CA ALA A 73 12.40 -0.39 -0.68
C ALA A 73 13.26 -0.18 -1.92
N ASP A 74 14.13 -1.14 -2.21
CA ASP A 74 14.87 -1.22 -3.47
C ASP A 74 14.00 -1.98 -4.48
N PHE A 75 13.24 -1.26 -5.31
CA PHE A 75 12.22 -1.86 -6.19
C PHE A 75 12.74 -2.22 -7.58
N ASP A 76 13.86 -1.62 -7.98
CA ASP A 76 14.53 -1.77 -9.27
C ASP A 76 15.91 -2.45 -9.17
N GLU A 77 16.26 -2.94 -7.98
CA GLU A 77 17.50 -3.69 -7.68
C GLU A 77 18.77 -2.89 -8.02
N ASP A 78 18.69 -1.56 -7.95
CA ASP A 78 19.80 -0.65 -8.23
C ASP A 78 20.62 -0.30 -6.96
N GLY A 79 20.20 -0.84 -5.81
CA GLY A 79 20.82 -0.61 -4.51
C GLY A 79 20.36 0.68 -3.81
N ARG A 80 19.39 1.42 -4.37
CA ARG A 80 18.86 2.65 -3.79
C ARG A 80 17.47 2.41 -3.21
N LEU A 81 17.26 2.94 -2.02
CA LEU A 81 15.96 2.89 -1.37
C LEU A 81 15.06 3.99 -1.93
N ASN A 82 13.97 3.53 -2.53
CA ASN A 82 12.91 4.32 -3.11
C ASN A 82 11.66 4.22 -2.22
N ALA A 83 10.88 5.30 -2.13
CA ALA A 83 9.60 5.26 -1.44
C ALA A 83 8.57 4.55 -2.33
N VAL A 84 8.09 3.39 -1.89
CA VAL A 84 7.09 2.58 -2.59
C VAL A 84 5.88 2.33 -1.71
N VAL A 85 4.72 2.03 -2.30
CA VAL A 85 3.53 1.65 -1.53
C VAL A 85 3.82 0.35 -0.78
N GLY A 86 3.68 0.38 0.55
CA GLY A 86 3.69 -0.81 1.37
C GLY A 86 2.31 -1.50 1.36
N LYS A 87 1.74 -1.68 2.55
CA LYS A 87 0.39 -2.24 2.70
C LYS A 87 -0.67 -1.23 2.25
N ILE A 88 -1.74 -1.73 1.66
CA ILE A 88 -2.88 -0.94 1.18
C ILE A 88 -4.12 -1.32 2.00
N ALA A 89 -4.71 -0.33 2.66
CA ALA A 89 -6.04 -0.43 3.23
C ALA A 89 -7.08 -0.13 2.14
N TYR A 90 -7.74 -1.20 1.66
CA TYR A 90 -8.84 -1.09 0.72
C TYR A 90 -10.12 -0.68 1.45
N THR A 91 -10.26 0.62 1.69
CA THR A 91 -11.49 1.21 2.26
C THR A 91 -12.50 1.62 1.18
N GLY A 92 -12.16 1.46 -0.10
CA GLY A 92 -13.02 1.78 -1.24
C GLY A 92 -13.02 0.68 -2.29
N SER A 93 -12.86 1.03 -3.58
CA SER A 93 -12.86 0.03 -4.66
C SER A 93 -11.47 -0.58 -4.85
N ALA A 94 -11.37 -1.90 -4.68
CA ALA A 94 -10.15 -2.63 -5.01
C ALA A 94 -9.83 -2.50 -6.51
N PRO A 95 -8.54 -2.45 -6.90
CA PRO A 95 -8.17 -2.51 -8.30
C PRO A 95 -8.66 -3.82 -8.92
N PRO A 96 -9.09 -3.81 -10.20
CA PRO A 96 -9.41 -5.05 -10.90
C PRO A 96 -8.18 -5.97 -10.98
N ALA A 97 -8.39 -7.28 -10.96
CA ALA A 97 -7.33 -8.28 -10.81
C ALA A 97 -6.24 -8.25 -11.91
N ASN A 98 -6.49 -7.56 -13.01
CA ASN A 98 -5.60 -7.37 -14.15
C ASN A 98 -5.04 -5.94 -14.27
N HIS A 99 -5.21 -5.09 -13.26
CA HIS A 99 -4.70 -3.72 -13.31
C HIS A 99 -3.25 -3.65 -12.83
N GLU A 100 -2.31 -3.85 -13.76
CA GLU A 100 -0.86 -3.76 -13.52
C GLU A 100 -0.30 -2.35 -13.69
N GLU A 101 -1.09 -1.36 -14.11
CA GLU A 101 -0.57 0.00 -14.28
C GLU A 101 -0.36 0.69 -12.92
N PRO A 102 0.89 1.06 -12.56
CA PRO A 102 1.14 1.86 -11.38
C PRO A 102 0.35 3.18 -11.49
N ALA A 103 -0.05 3.74 -10.36
CA ALA A 103 -0.47 5.14 -10.24
C ALA A 103 0.55 6.06 -10.94
N TYR A 104 0.27 6.34 -12.23
CA TYR A 104 1.07 7.08 -13.21
C TYR A 104 2.59 6.99 -13.11
N VAL A 105 3.18 6.15 -13.96
CA VAL A 105 4.60 6.20 -14.32
C VAL A 105 4.71 6.55 -15.82
N ARG A 106 5.03 7.81 -16.13
CA ARG A 106 5.65 8.16 -17.41
C ARG A 106 7.14 8.37 -17.13
N TYR A 107 7.94 7.35 -17.36
CA TYR A 107 9.38 7.52 -17.54
C TYR A 107 9.57 8.33 -18.84
N VAL A 108 9.87 9.61 -18.72
CA VAL A 108 10.46 10.36 -19.83
C VAL A 108 11.96 10.35 -19.58
N LYS A 109 12.68 9.71 -20.49
CA LYS A 109 14.14 9.70 -20.54
C LYS A 109 14.67 11.10 -20.84
#